data_AF-H2YJA9-F1
#
_entry.id   AF-H2YJA9-F1
#
_cell.length_a   1.000
_cell.length_b   1.000
_cell.length_c   1.000
_cell.angle_alpha   90.00
_cell.angle_beta   90.00
_cell.angle_gamma   90.00
#
_symmetry.space_group_name_H-M   'P 1'
#
loop_
_entity.id
_entity.type
_entity.pdbx_description
1 polymer ?
#
loop_
_entity_poly.entity_id
_entity_poly.type
_entity_poly.pdbx_seq_one_letter_code
_entity_poly.pdbx_strand_id
1 'polypeptide(L)'
;MRTLLVLCGIFITQIYGEHDQLVSYIPTCNDNRKLELKGGNRSTSVEWHSDPDRLTTIDKPTSSVTNVEFNYPTVYSITLEDTVTHNILINERIKVANNNELPLYMMASSLTQELVKKHFNYLTLAHHHYQSQRFFPNVAKYFRGCMDKTAAMMDRIAKYIFAKQVTTSAMDGWNPPDYACVLMKHGFVHAMQMNWTRPNRVQHAFTTAFKWETETVKTLTSIHHAAEALGDAEVAELVGADLIPEITKLLSELHTYGKVVHRVNQGADRGAGKNSYSIRTCEFVIVLFTCKLFGIVI
;
A
#
# COMPACT_ATOMS: atom_id res chain seq x y z
N MET A 1 46.90 -0.10 28.11
CA MET A 1 45.96 1.03 27.89
C MET A 1 44.72 0.48 27.21
N ARG A 2 43.59 0.50 27.94
CA ARG A 2 42.24 0.15 27.46
C ARG A 2 41.42 1.44 27.47
N THR A 3 40.79 1.78 26.35
CA THR A 3 39.69 2.77 26.30
C THR A 3 38.89 2.48 25.02
N LEU A 4 37.80 1.72 25.12
CA LEU A 4 36.41 2.16 25.31
C LEU A 4 35.73 2.48 23.96
N LEU A 5 35.10 1.45 23.37
CA LEU A 5 34.14 1.59 22.26
C LEU A 5 32.75 1.44 22.88
N VAL A 6 32.00 2.54 22.87
CA VAL A 6 30.65 2.67 23.44
C VAL A 6 29.63 2.12 22.44
N LEU A 7 28.71 1.36 23.02
CA LEU A 7 27.52 0.75 22.43
C LEU A 7 26.54 1.77 21.83
N CYS A 8 26.09 1.51 20.61
CA CYS A 8 24.71 1.66 20.15
C CYS A 8 24.42 0.35 19.40
N GLY A 9 23.59 -0.59 19.87
CA GLY A 9 22.30 -0.38 20.53
C GLY A 9 21.16 -0.44 19.51
N ILE A 10 21.18 -1.42 18.58
CA ILE A 10 19.99 -1.83 17.81
C ILE A 10 19.90 -3.35 17.89
N PHE A 11 19.08 -3.81 18.83
CA PHE A 11 18.42 -5.11 18.77
C PHE A 11 17.32 -5.00 17.74
N ILE A 12 17.33 -5.83 16.69
CA ILE A 12 16.25 -6.74 16.33
C ILE A 12 16.88 -7.88 15.51
N THR A 13 16.84 -9.03 16.19
CA THR A 13 16.91 -10.42 15.77
C THR A 13 17.05 -10.72 14.26
N GLN A 14 18.16 -11.39 13.95
CA GLN A 14 18.19 -12.47 12.97
C GLN A 14 16.95 -13.36 13.14
N ILE A 15 16.01 -13.26 12.19
CA ILE A 15 15.05 -14.32 11.91
C ILE A 15 15.23 -14.68 10.44
N TYR A 16 16.35 -15.34 10.15
CA TYR A 16 16.44 -16.29 9.05
C TYR A 16 17.27 -17.46 9.58
N GLY A 17 16.57 -18.49 10.06
CA GLY A 17 17.17 -19.82 10.15
C GLY A 17 17.51 -20.28 8.74
N GLU A 18 18.73 -20.81 8.58
CA GLU A 18 19.27 -21.38 7.33
C GLU A 18 19.02 -20.58 6.04
N HIS A 19 19.88 -19.59 5.78
CA HIS A 19 20.37 -19.16 4.46
C HIS A 19 19.38 -19.04 3.27
N ASP A 20 18.18 -18.49 3.47
CA ASP A 20 17.33 -18.01 2.37
C ASP A 20 17.44 -16.49 2.24
N GLN A 21 18.22 -15.97 1.29
CA GLN A 21 18.20 -14.54 0.94
C GLN A 21 16.93 -14.25 0.12
N LEU A 22 16.09 -13.34 0.58
CA LEU A 22 14.90 -12.92 -0.18
C LEU A 22 15.30 -11.86 -1.21
N VAL A 23 15.25 -12.19 -2.49
CA VAL A 23 15.56 -11.25 -3.59
C VAL A 23 14.29 -11.00 -4.39
N SER A 24 13.78 -9.77 -4.42
CA SER A 24 12.50 -9.50 -5.09
C SER A 24 12.66 -9.18 -6.57
N TYR A 25 11.74 -9.70 -7.39
CA TYR A 25 11.63 -9.41 -8.82
C TYR A 25 10.86 -8.09 -9.04
N ILE A 26 11.53 -6.94 -8.97
CA ILE A 26 10.86 -5.66 -9.28
C ILE A 26 11.53 -5.01 -10.48
N PRO A 27 10.78 -4.69 -11.56
CA PRO A 27 11.30 -3.82 -12.61
C PRO A 27 11.64 -2.48 -11.99
N THR A 28 12.93 -2.23 -11.78
CA THR A 28 13.43 -0.94 -11.29
C THR A 28 13.20 0.13 -12.35
N CYS A 29 13.06 1.39 -11.94
CA CYS A 29 12.87 2.51 -12.87
C CYS A 29 14.07 2.73 -13.81
N ASN A 30 15.21 2.11 -13.50
CA ASN A 30 16.31 1.87 -14.41
C ASN A 30 16.37 0.37 -14.69
N ASP A 31 16.21 -0.04 -15.94
CA ASP A 31 16.24 -1.46 -16.39
C ASP A 31 17.62 -2.14 -16.23
N ASN A 32 18.58 -1.48 -15.57
CA ASN A 32 19.96 -1.94 -15.44
C ASN A 32 20.34 -2.09 -13.96
N ARG A 33 19.91 -3.16 -13.30
CA ARG A 33 20.56 -3.59 -12.05
C ARG A 33 21.29 -4.92 -12.23
N LYS A 34 22.55 -4.88 -11.83
CA LYS A 34 23.49 -6.00 -11.75
C LYS A 34 23.41 -6.57 -10.33
N LEU A 35 22.99 -7.81 -10.16
CA LEU A 35 23.29 -8.55 -8.94
C LEU A 35 24.79 -8.82 -8.95
N GLU A 36 25.59 -8.25 -8.03
CA GLU A 36 27.05 -8.43 -8.00
C GLU A 36 27.44 -9.40 -6.86
N LEU A 37 27.78 -10.64 -7.21
CA LEU A 37 28.33 -11.60 -6.25
C LEU A 37 29.85 -11.39 -6.16
N LYS A 38 30.37 -10.79 -5.08
CA LYS A 38 31.81 -10.52 -4.93
C LYS A 38 32.55 -11.74 -4.36
N GLY A 39 33.35 -12.38 -5.22
CA GLY A 39 34.38 -13.36 -4.83
C GLY A 39 35.77 -12.93 -5.32
N GLY A 40 36.60 -12.38 -4.43
CA GLY A 40 38.01 -12.07 -4.74
C GLY A 40 38.28 -10.79 -5.56
N ASN A 41 39.57 -10.52 -5.83
CA ASN A 41 40.12 -9.19 -6.19
C ASN A 41 40.20 -8.82 -7.70
N ARG A 42 39.46 -9.45 -8.63
CA ARG A 42 39.44 -9.05 -10.07
C ARG A 42 38.04 -9.19 -10.70
N SER A 43 37.79 -8.53 -11.84
CA SER A 43 36.47 -8.35 -12.46
C SER A 43 36.44 -8.88 -13.91
N THR A 44 35.41 -9.67 -14.25
CA THR A 44 35.07 -10.13 -15.62
C THR A 44 33.56 -10.39 -15.71
N SER A 45 32.92 -10.10 -16.86
CA SER A 45 31.47 -10.25 -17.09
C SER A 45 31.11 -11.54 -17.82
N VAL A 46 29.98 -12.18 -17.46
CA VAL A 46 29.45 -13.40 -18.11
C VAL A 46 27.94 -13.22 -18.38
N GLU A 47 27.46 -13.65 -19.56
CA GLU A 47 26.03 -13.69 -19.93
C GLU A 47 25.41 -15.06 -19.62
N TRP A 48 24.12 -15.08 -19.24
CA TRP A 48 23.39 -16.28 -18.85
C TRP A 48 22.13 -16.52 -19.70
N HIS A 49 21.70 -17.78 -19.74
CA HIS A 49 20.43 -18.21 -20.32
C HIS A 49 19.58 -18.92 -19.26
N SER A 50 18.35 -18.43 -19.12
CA SER A 50 17.38 -18.84 -18.11
C SER A 50 16.69 -20.15 -18.50
N ASP A 51 17.15 -21.27 -17.98
CA ASP A 51 16.45 -22.54 -18.09
C ASP A 51 16.42 -23.18 -16.69
N PRO A 52 15.23 -23.36 -16.05
CA PRO A 52 15.13 -23.81 -14.66
C PRO A 52 15.73 -25.19 -14.39
N ASP A 53 15.98 -25.98 -15.43
CA ASP A 53 16.58 -27.32 -15.34
C ASP A 53 18.05 -27.37 -15.79
N ARG A 54 18.67 -26.25 -16.17
CA ARG A 54 20.09 -26.22 -16.58
C ARG A 54 21.00 -25.76 -15.44
N LEU A 55 21.77 -26.70 -14.91
CA LEU A 55 23.06 -26.42 -14.29
C LEU A 55 23.94 -25.68 -15.31
N THR A 56 24.35 -24.46 -14.99
CA THR A 56 25.32 -23.74 -15.80
C THR A 56 26.59 -23.63 -14.96
N THR A 57 27.63 -24.31 -15.41
CA THR A 57 28.91 -24.43 -14.71
C THR A 57 29.74 -23.18 -14.96
N ILE A 58 30.19 -22.50 -13.90
CA ILE A 58 31.10 -21.36 -14.01
C ILE A 58 32.52 -21.86 -13.76
N ASP A 59 33.34 -21.87 -14.80
CA ASP A 59 34.75 -22.20 -14.67
C ASP A 59 35.52 -21.05 -13.99
N LYS A 60 35.79 -21.24 -12.68
CA LYS A 60 36.67 -20.49 -11.76
C LYS A 60 36.09 -19.22 -11.07
N PRO A 61 36.25 -19.10 -9.73
CA PRO A 61 35.79 -17.94 -8.98
C PRO A 61 36.85 -16.82 -9.05
N THR A 62 36.83 -16.05 -10.13
CA THR A 62 37.60 -14.79 -10.21
C THR A 62 36.78 -13.61 -10.75
N SER A 63 35.49 -13.83 -11.00
CA SER A 63 34.58 -12.86 -11.58
C SER A 63 33.48 -12.54 -10.58
N SER A 64 33.28 -11.25 -10.31
CA SER A 64 32.00 -10.76 -9.85
C SER A 64 30.93 -11.19 -10.85
N VAL A 65 30.04 -12.10 -10.49
CA VAL A 65 28.90 -12.42 -11.36
C VAL A 65 28.00 -11.21 -11.30
N THR A 66 27.89 -10.50 -12.41
CA THR A 66 26.95 -9.39 -12.62
C THR A 66 25.99 -9.78 -13.73
N ASN A 67 24.68 -9.63 -13.49
CA ASN A 67 23.56 -9.98 -14.40
C ASN A 67 22.92 -11.36 -14.16
N VAL A 68 22.52 -11.67 -12.92
CA VAL A 68 21.58 -12.79 -12.69
C VAL A 68 20.16 -12.26 -12.89
N GLU A 69 19.50 -12.69 -13.97
CA GLU A 69 18.08 -12.44 -14.19
C GLU A 69 17.25 -13.60 -13.64
N PHE A 70 16.30 -13.28 -12.77
CA PHE A 70 15.35 -14.25 -12.23
C PHE A 70 14.01 -14.07 -12.96
N ASN A 71 13.60 -15.07 -13.73
CA ASN A 71 12.40 -14.93 -14.58
C ASN A 71 11.09 -15.23 -13.86
N TYR A 72 11.13 -15.92 -12.72
CA TYR A 72 9.93 -16.38 -12.04
C TYR A 72 10.07 -16.25 -10.52
N PRO A 73 8.97 -15.98 -9.79
CA PRO A 73 8.97 -16.01 -8.34
C PRO A 73 9.06 -17.47 -7.86
N THR A 74 10.27 -17.93 -7.57
CA THR A 74 10.57 -19.28 -7.06
C THR A 74 11.81 -19.26 -6.17
N VAL A 75 12.14 -20.39 -5.55
CA VAL A 75 13.41 -20.57 -4.84
C VAL A 75 14.46 -21.04 -5.85
N TYR A 76 15.52 -20.26 -5.99
CA TYR A 76 16.70 -20.60 -6.78
C TYR A 76 17.81 -21.09 -5.85
N SER A 77 18.49 -22.17 -6.20
CA SER A 77 19.73 -22.57 -5.52
C SER A 77 20.92 -22.09 -6.34
N ILE A 78 21.75 -21.24 -5.75
CA ILE A 78 23.04 -20.85 -6.32
C ILE A 78 24.10 -21.73 -5.68
N THR A 79 24.64 -22.65 -6.48
CA THR A 79 25.75 -23.51 -6.10
C THR A 79 27.03 -23.04 -6.76
N LEU A 80 28.03 -22.68 -5.95
CA LEU A 80 29.40 -22.49 -6.42
C LEU A 80 30.17 -23.79 -6.17
N GLU A 81 30.66 -24.42 -7.23
CA GLU A 81 31.40 -25.68 -7.17
C GLU A 81 32.86 -25.46 -7.56
N ASP A 82 33.80 -26.09 -6.85
CA ASP A 82 35.19 -26.17 -7.28
C ASP A 82 35.31 -27.16 -8.44
N THR A 83 35.59 -26.65 -9.63
CA THR A 83 35.80 -27.44 -10.86
C THR A 83 36.83 -28.57 -10.75
N VAL A 84 37.82 -28.47 -9.84
CA VAL A 84 38.89 -29.47 -9.70
C VAL A 84 38.47 -30.58 -8.76
N THR A 85 37.91 -30.22 -7.60
CA THR A 85 37.59 -31.18 -6.53
C THR A 85 36.14 -31.62 -6.51
N HIS A 86 35.28 -30.97 -7.31
CA HIS A 86 33.82 -31.11 -7.31
C HIS A 86 33.20 -30.88 -5.91
N ASN A 87 33.91 -30.12 -5.07
CA ASN A 87 33.39 -29.75 -3.75
C ASN A 87 32.51 -28.50 -3.89
N ILE A 88 31.32 -28.55 -3.29
CA ILE A 88 30.43 -27.40 -3.19
C ILE A 88 31.04 -26.42 -2.18
N LEU A 89 31.40 -25.23 -2.66
CA LEU A 89 31.98 -24.14 -1.87
C LEU A 89 30.91 -23.25 -1.24
N ILE A 90 29.83 -22.99 -1.99
CA ILE A 90 28.69 -22.16 -1.56
C ILE A 90 27.43 -22.82 -2.08
N ASN A 91 26.42 -22.97 -1.22
CA ASN A 91 25.07 -23.35 -1.60
C ASN A 91 24.11 -22.37 -0.93
N GLU A 92 23.78 -21.30 -1.62
CA GLU A 92 22.81 -20.32 -1.15
C GLU A 92 21.47 -20.54 -1.82
N ARG A 93 20.40 -20.47 -1.05
CA ARG A 93 19.04 -20.47 -1.58
C ARG A 93 18.55 -19.04 -1.61
N ILE A 94 18.02 -18.64 -2.75
CA ILE A 94 17.48 -17.32 -2.99
C ILE A 94 16.00 -17.47 -3.29
N LYS A 95 15.15 -17.00 -2.38
CA LYS A 95 13.71 -16.97 -2.62
C LYS A 95 13.35 -15.69 -3.36
N VAL A 96 12.87 -15.84 -4.59
CA VAL A 96 12.34 -14.74 -5.37
C VAL A 96 10.87 -14.54 -5.06
N ALA A 97 10.58 -13.54 -4.23
CA ALA A 97 9.23 -13.22 -3.82
C ALA A 97 8.43 -12.61 -4.98
N ASN A 98 7.15 -12.99 -5.09
CA ASN A 98 6.22 -12.29 -5.95
C ASN A 98 5.98 -10.88 -5.37
N ASN A 99 5.85 -9.87 -6.23
CA ASN A 99 5.62 -8.50 -5.79
C ASN A 99 4.35 -8.36 -4.92
N ASN A 100 3.35 -9.21 -5.16
CA ASN A 100 2.12 -9.25 -4.38
C ASN A 100 2.28 -9.88 -2.98
N GLU A 101 3.45 -10.42 -2.65
CA GLU A 101 3.76 -10.95 -1.32
C GLU A 101 4.46 -9.90 -0.44
N LEU A 102 4.98 -8.82 -1.05
CA LEU A 102 5.70 -7.79 -0.33
C LEU A 102 4.74 -6.69 0.17
N PRO A 103 4.60 -6.51 1.49
CA PRO A 103 3.61 -5.60 2.05
C PRO A 103 3.91 -4.15 1.65
N LEU A 104 5.18 -3.75 1.60
CA LEU A 104 5.56 -2.39 1.20
C LEU A 104 5.32 -2.14 -0.31
N TYR A 105 5.44 -3.16 -1.15
CA TYR A 105 5.07 -3.07 -2.57
C TYR A 105 3.56 -2.88 -2.72
N MET A 106 2.76 -3.65 -2.00
CA MET A 106 1.29 -3.52 -1.99
C MET A 106 0.86 -2.12 -1.49
N MET A 107 1.53 -1.58 -0.48
CA MET A 107 1.30 -0.20 -0.03
C MET A 107 1.60 0.82 -1.12
N ALA A 108 2.75 0.69 -1.79
CA ALA A 108 3.19 1.60 -2.84
C ALA A 108 2.34 1.51 -4.12
N SER A 109 1.81 0.33 -4.43
CA SER A 109 1.00 0.08 -5.63
C SER A 109 -0.50 0.13 -5.31
N SER A 110 -1.09 -1.02 -4.95
CA SER A 110 -2.53 -1.23 -4.85
C SER A 110 -3.21 -0.29 -3.86
N LEU A 111 -2.67 -0.13 -2.64
CA LEU A 111 -3.26 0.75 -1.64
C LEU A 111 -3.22 2.21 -2.08
N THR A 112 -2.05 2.69 -2.52
CA THR A 112 -1.92 4.09 -2.97
C THR A 112 -2.85 4.38 -4.14
N GLN A 113 -2.90 3.47 -5.13
CA GLN A 113 -3.80 3.60 -6.27
C GLN A 113 -5.27 3.68 -5.83
N GLU A 114 -5.67 2.86 -4.85
CA GLU A 114 -7.01 2.87 -4.29
C GLU A 114 -7.32 4.20 -3.59
N LEU A 115 -6.42 4.70 -2.76
CA LEU A 115 -6.57 5.99 -2.07
C LEU A 115 -6.65 7.15 -3.06
N VAL A 116 -5.81 7.15 -4.09
CA VAL A 116 -5.79 8.13 -5.18
C VAL A 116 -7.15 8.13 -5.88
N LYS A 117 -7.69 6.97 -6.25
CA LYS A 117 -9.04 6.85 -6.80
C LYS A 117 -10.13 7.39 -5.84
N LYS A 118 -10.05 7.04 -4.55
CA LYS A 118 -11.03 7.49 -3.55
C LYS A 118 -11.01 9.01 -3.34
N HIS A 119 -9.83 9.63 -3.36
CA HIS A 119 -9.70 11.08 -3.24
C HIS A 119 -10.55 11.82 -4.27
N PHE A 120 -10.45 11.43 -5.55
CA PHE A 120 -11.24 12.04 -6.62
C PHE A 120 -12.71 11.63 -6.61
N ASN A 121 -13.02 10.40 -6.18
CA ASN A 121 -14.40 9.99 -5.96
C ASN A 121 -15.09 10.87 -4.90
N TYR A 122 -14.41 11.17 -3.78
CA TYR A 122 -14.93 12.08 -2.75
C TYR A 122 -15.05 13.51 -3.25
N LEU A 123 -14.08 13.99 -4.04
CA LEU A 123 -14.16 15.29 -4.71
C LEU A 123 -15.41 15.37 -5.60
N THR A 124 -15.68 14.32 -6.37
CA THR A 124 -16.85 14.23 -7.25
C THR A 124 -18.16 14.26 -6.45
N LEU A 125 -18.24 13.51 -5.34
CA LEU A 125 -19.40 13.56 -4.44
C LEU A 125 -19.60 14.96 -3.84
N ALA A 126 -18.52 15.61 -3.39
CA ALA A 126 -18.58 16.96 -2.86
C ALA A 126 -19.12 17.94 -3.93
N HIS A 127 -18.61 17.87 -5.15
CA HIS A 127 -19.09 18.72 -6.26
C HIS A 127 -20.55 18.50 -6.60
N HIS A 128 -21.02 17.25 -6.69
CA HIS A 128 -22.43 16.96 -6.97
C HIS A 128 -23.40 17.53 -5.94
N HIS A 129 -22.96 17.67 -4.69
CA HIS A 129 -23.76 18.24 -3.60
C HIS A 129 -23.60 19.76 -3.44
N TYR A 130 -22.70 20.39 -4.21
CA TYR A 130 -22.61 21.85 -4.37
C TYR A 130 -23.39 22.38 -5.58
N GLN A 131 -23.84 21.53 -6.50
CA GLN A 131 -24.62 21.94 -7.66
C GLN A 131 -25.99 22.50 -7.26
N SER A 132 -26.46 23.54 -7.96
CA SER A 132 -27.72 24.24 -7.67
C SER A 132 -28.95 23.33 -7.60
N GLN A 133 -28.99 22.30 -8.45
CA GLN A 133 -30.09 21.32 -8.48
C GLN A 133 -30.13 20.39 -7.25
N ARG A 134 -29.04 20.29 -6.47
CA ARG A 134 -28.92 19.46 -5.25
C ARG A 134 -27.97 20.11 -4.27
N PHE A 135 -28.34 21.32 -3.84
CA PHE A 135 -27.54 22.09 -2.90
C PHE A 135 -27.68 21.53 -1.49
N PHE A 136 -26.78 20.61 -1.13
CA PHE A 136 -26.66 20.03 0.20
C PHE A 136 -25.26 20.36 0.76
N PRO A 137 -25.01 21.62 1.15
CA PRO A 137 -23.66 22.10 1.48
C PRO A 137 -23.01 21.33 2.64
N ASN A 138 -23.79 20.84 3.61
CA ASN A 138 -23.26 20.03 4.70
C ASN A 138 -22.81 18.64 4.25
N VAL A 139 -23.55 18.01 3.33
CA VAL A 139 -23.16 16.73 2.73
C VAL A 139 -21.90 16.93 1.88
N ALA A 140 -21.85 18.03 1.12
CA ALA A 140 -20.68 18.38 0.34
C ALA A 140 -19.44 18.64 1.22
N LYS A 141 -19.61 19.40 2.31
CA LYS A 141 -18.56 19.65 3.31
C LYS A 141 -18.08 18.36 3.97
N TYR A 142 -18.99 17.43 4.29
CA TYR A 142 -18.64 16.13 4.83
C TYR A 142 -17.74 15.33 3.87
N PHE A 143 -18.14 15.17 2.60
CA PHE A 143 -17.32 14.43 1.62
C PHE A 143 -16.02 15.15 1.28
N ARG A 144 -15.97 16.48 1.35
CA ARG A 144 -14.70 17.21 1.29
C ARG A 144 -13.79 16.85 2.47
N GLY A 145 -14.33 16.72 3.68
CA GLY A 145 -13.58 16.21 4.83
C GLY A 145 -13.07 14.78 4.61
N CYS A 146 -13.83 13.90 3.96
CA CYS A 146 -13.36 12.55 3.59
C CYS A 146 -12.22 12.60 2.56
N MET A 147 -12.30 13.50 1.58
CA MET A 147 -11.24 13.75 0.60
C MET A 147 -9.94 14.21 1.28
N ASP A 148 -10.04 15.15 2.23
CA ASP A 148 -8.90 15.70 2.97
C ASP A 148 -8.24 14.62 3.86
N LYS A 149 -9.04 13.81 4.56
CA LYS A 149 -8.54 12.65 5.34
C LYS A 149 -7.82 11.64 4.44
N THR A 150 -8.37 11.37 3.26
CA THR A 150 -7.75 10.45 2.28
C THR A 150 -6.42 11.01 1.77
N ALA A 151 -6.34 12.31 1.48
CA ALA A 151 -5.09 12.97 1.10
C ALA A 151 -4.03 12.89 2.20
N ALA A 152 -4.41 13.16 3.45
CA ALA A 152 -3.49 13.05 4.58
C ALA A 152 -2.96 11.62 4.76
N MET A 153 -3.80 10.61 4.55
CA MET A 153 -3.38 9.20 4.58
C MET A 153 -2.41 8.85 3.45
N MET A 154 -2.70 9.29 2.21
CA MET A 154 -1.77 9.11 1.08
C MET A 154 -0.40 9.72 1.37
N ASP A 155 -0.36 10.96 1.89
CA ASP A 155 0.89 11.64 2.22
C ASP A 155 1.68 10.90 3.31
N ARG A 156 0.99 10.36 4.33
CA ARG A 156 1.62 9.55 5.39
C ARG A 156 2.23 8.27 4.82
N ILE A 157 1.50 7.55 3.98
CA ILE A 157 1.98 6.32 3.34
C ILE A 157 3.17 6.62 2.42
N ALA A 158 3.08 7.67 1.60
CA ALA A 158 4.18 8.07 0.72
C ALA A 158 5.44 8.42 1.53
N LYS A 159 5.31 9.23 2.58
CA LYS A 159 6.42 9.57 3.49
C LYS A 159 7.03 8.32 4.13
N TYR A 160 6.20 7.38 4.57
CA TYR A 160 6.67 6.12 5.14
C TYR A 160 7.46 5.30 4.11
N ILE A 161 6.94 5.15 2.89
CA ILE A 161 7.62 4.42 1.81
C ILE A 161 8.97 5.07 1.48
N PHE A 162 9.03 6.40 1.37
CA PHE A 162 10.30 7.09 1.11
C PHE A 162 11.29 6.91 2.27
N ALA A 163 10.85 7.01 3.52
CA ALA A 163 11.71 6.76 4.68
C ALA A 163 12.25 5.33 4.66
N LYS A 164 11.40 4.34 4.37
CA LYS A 164 11.80 2.94 4.23
C LYS A 164 12.77 2.72 3.08
N GLN A 165 12.54 3.33 1.92
CA GLN A 165 13.46 3.27 0.78
C GLN A 165 14.86 3.76 1.16
N VAL A 166 14.95 4.89 1.88
CA VAL A 166 16.24 5.43 2.33
C VAL A 166 16.95 4.45 3.26
N THR A 167 16.24 3.93 4.28
CA THR A 167 16.85 3.00 5.25
C THR A 167 17.29 1.67 4.62
N THR A 168 16.49 1.10 3.72
CA THR A 168 16.82 -0.16 3.05
C THR A 168 17.93 0.01 2.02
N SER A 169 18.00 1.16 1.34
CA SER A 169 19.10 1.47 0.40
C SER A 169 20.45 1.71 1.07
N ALA A 170 20.46 2.01 2.37
CA ALA A 170 21.68 2.21 3.16
C ALA A 170 22.24 0.90 3.75
N MET A 171 21.56 -0.23 3.59
CA MET A 171 22.02 -1.52 4.08
C MET A 171 23.05 -2.11 3.11
N ASP A 172 24.29 -2.28 3.57
CA ASP A 172 25.38 -2.82 2.75
C ASP A 172 25.05 -4.23 2.23
N GLY A 173 25.18 -4.42 0.92
CA GLY A 173 24.95 -5.72 0.25
C GLY A 173 23.48 -6.07 0.03
N TRP A 174 22.52 -5.27 0.54
CA TRP A 174 21.10 -5.46 0.28
C TRP A 174 20.69 -4.66 -0.96
N ASN A 175 20.01 -5.31 -1.92
CA ASN A 175 19.45 -4.64 -3.10
C ASN A 175 17.90 -4.65 -3.01
N PRO A 176 17.29 -3.74 -2.23
CA PRO A 176 15.85 -3.80 -2.00
C PRO A 176 15.10 -3.37 -3.26
N PRO A 177 13.83 -3.77 -3.40
CA PRO A 177 12.94 -3.15 -4.35
C PRO A 177 13.00 -1.62 -4.30
N ASP A 178 12.89 -0.97 -5.45
CA ASP A 178 12.73 0.47 -5.52
C ASP A 178 11.25 0.83 -5.29
N TYR A 179 10.85 0.88 -4.01
CA TYR A 179 9.47 1.16 -3.63
C TYR A 179 9.04 2.59 -4.02
N ALA A 180 9.99 3.53 -4.09
CA ALA A 180 9.74 4.88 -4.59
C ALA A 180 9.36 4.86 -6.08
N CYS A 181 10.07 4.09 -6.89
CA CYS A 181 9.71 3.87 -8.29
C CYS A 181 8.31 3.25 -8.42
N VAL A 182 8.01 2.20 -7.64
CA VAL A 182 6.70 1.55 -7.65
C VAL A 182 5.59 2.53 -7.30
N LEU A 183 5.80 3.35 -6.26
CA LEU A 183 4.86 4.37 -5.85
C LEU A 183 4.55 5.36 -6.98
N MET A 184 5.60 5.83 -7.68
CA MET A 184 5.44 6.78 -8.77
C MET A 184 4.79 6.14 -10.01
N LYS A 185 5.24 4.95 -10.45
CA LYS A 185 4.77 4.31 -11.68
C LYS A 185 3.42 3.59 -11.54
N HIS A 186 3.16 2.99 -10.39
CA HIS A 186 1.97 2.14 -10.18
C HIS A 186 0.99 2.75 -9.18
N GLY A 187 1.47 3.44 -8.15
CA GLY A 187 0.61 4.11 -7.17
C GLY A 187 -0.10 5.34 -7.73
N PHE A 188 0.64 6.31 -8.26
CA PHE A 188 0.08 7.59 -8.69
C PHE A 188 -0.38 7.65 -10.16
N VAL A 189 0.25 6.88 -11.06
CA VAL A 189 0.17 7.11 -12.52
C VAL A 189 -1.01 6.42 -13.21
N HIS A 190 -1.69 5.45 -12.61
CA HIS A 190 -2.79 4.77 -13.30
C HIS A 190 -4.04 5.68 -13.45
N ALA A 191 -4.25 6.07 -14.71
CA ALA A 191 -5.28 6.98 -15.21
C ALA A 191 -6.67 6.67 -14.64
N MET A 192 -7.25 7.67 -13.99
CA MET A 192 -8.58 7.56 -13.41
C MET A 192 -9.65 7.52 -14.48
N GLN A 193 -10.28 6.37 -14.63
CA GLN A 193 -11.67 6.34 -15.07
C GLN A 193 -12.53 6.84 -13.90
N MET A 194 -12.74 8.15 -13.84
CA MET A 194 -13.65 8.75 -12.88
C MET A 194 -15.07 8.33 -13.25
N ASN A 195 -15.78 7.74 -12.29
CA ASN A 195 -17.19 7.51 -12.46
C ASN A 195 -17.94 8.82 -12.20
N TRP A 196 -18.20 9.57 -13.27
CA TRP A 196 -19.02 10.79 -13.24
C TRP A 196 -20.51 10.51 -13.02
N THR A 197 -20.90 9.25 -12.83
CA THR A 197 -22.30 8.89 -12.59
C THR A 197 -22.76 9.47 -11.27
N ARG A 198 -23.63 10.46 -11.39
CA ARG A 198 -24.27 11.15 -10.28
C ARG A 198 -25.06 10.15 -9.43
N PRO A 199 -24.83 10.09 -8.09
CA PRO A 199 -25.66 9.26 -7.22
C PRO A 199 -27.10 9.80 -7.17
N ASN A 200 -28.08 8.93 -7.36
CA ASN A 200 -29.50 9.33 -7.43
C ASN A 200 -30.08 9.83 -6.10
N ARG A 201 -29.46 9.52 -4.95
CA ARG A 201 -29.93 9.96 -3.62
C ARG A 201 -28.72 10.17 -2.70
N VAL A 202 -28.86 11.04 -1.68
CA VAL A 202 -27.82 11.24 -0.64
C VAL A 202 -27.48 9.91 0.04
N GLN A 203 -28.49 9.08 0.34
CA GLN A 203 -28.28 7.73 0.89
C GLN A 203 -27.34 6.90 0.01
N HIS A 204 -27.51 6.96 -1.32
CA HIS A 204 -26.69 6.21 -2.25
C HIS A 204 -25.23 6.69 -2.21
N ALA A 205 -24.97 7.99 -2.07
CA ALA A 205 -23.61 8.51 -1.89
C ALA A 205 -22.94 7.93 -0.63
N PHE A 206 -23.63 7.90 0.52
CA PHE A 206 -23.11 7.30 1.75
C PHE A 206 -22.89 5.78 1.63
N THR A 207 -23.81 5.05 1.01
CA THR A 207 -23.66 3.61 0.79
C THR A 207 -22.48 3.30 -0.14
N THR A 208 -22.29 4.09 -1.18
CA THR A 208 -21.17 3.92 -2.11
C THR A 208 -19.84 4.26 -1.44
N ALA A 209 -19.77 5.36 -0.68
CA ALA A 209 -18.59 5.70 0.12
C ALA A 209 -18.25 4.60 1.15
N PHE A 210 -19.25 4.04 1.82
CA PHE A 210 -19.06 2.93 2.75
C PHE A 210 -18.44 1.70 2.06
N LYS A 211 -18.89 1.37 0.84
CA LYS A 211 -18.29 0.30 0.05
C LYS A 211 -16.83 0.58 -0.29
N TRP A 212 -16.50 1.81 -0.70
CA TRP A 212 -15.11 2.19 -0.99
C TRP A 212 -14.20 2.00 0.23
N GLU A 213 -14.62 2.47 1.41
CA GLU A 213 -13.80 2.29 2.63
C GLU A 213 -13.72 0.83 3.08
N THR A 214 -14.73 0.01 2.78
CA THR A 214 -14.70 -1.42 3.08
C THR A 214 -13.63 -2.14 2.26
N GLU A 215 -13.50 -1.79 0.97
CA GLU A 215 -12.42 -2.33 0.13
C GLU A 215 -11.05 -1.91 0.65
N THR A 216 -10.91 -0.67 1.13
CA THR A 216 -9.63 -0.20 1.70
C THR A 216 -9.23 -0.98 2.93
N VAL A 217 -10.19 -1.28 3.82
CA VAL A 217 -9.91 -2.14 4.98
C VAL A 217 -9.46 -3.52 4.54
N LYS A 218 -10.10 -4.13 3.52
CA LYS A 218 -9.66 -5.42 3.00
C LYS A 218 -8.22 -5.36 2.47
N THR A 219 -7.89 -4.34 1.67
CA THR A 219 -6.54 -4.11 1.15
C THR A 219 -5.54 -3.98 2.30
N LEU A 220 -5.84 -3.18 3.33
CA LEU A 220 -5.00 -3.02 4.51
C LEU A 220 -4.84 -4.33 5.29
N THR A 221 -5.91 -5.10 5.48
CA THR A 221 -5.85 -6.41 6.14
C THR A 221 -4.97 -7.39 5.38
N SER A 222 -5.04 -7.42 4.05
CA SER A 222 -4.13 -8.25 3.22
C SER A 222 -2.66 -7.82 3.38
N ILE A 223 -2.39 -6.51 3.43
CA ILE A 223 -1.04 -5.98 3.67
C ILE A 223 -0.54 -6.35 5.06
N HIS A 224 -1.40 -6.24 6.08
CA HIS A 224 -1.06 -6.60 7.45
C HIS A 224 -0.68 -8.08 7.57
N HIS A 225 -1.47 -8.98 7.00
CA HIS A 225 -1.15 -10.41 7.00
C HIS A 225 0.12 -10.74 6.22
N ALA A 226 0.38 -10.06 5.09
CA ALA A 226 1.64 -10.21 4.37
C ALA A 226 2.84 -9.75 5.20
N ALA A 227 2.69 -8.66 5.97
CA ALA A 227 3.72 -8.18 6.89
C ALA A 227 3.95 -9.16 8.05
N GLU A 228 2.91 -9.71 8.67
CA GLU A 228 3.02 -10.74 9.70
C GLU A 228 3.72 -12.00 9.17
N ALA A 229 3.34 -12.46 7.97
CA ALA A 229 3.92 -13.65 7.35
C ALA A 229 5.42 -13.50 7.03
N LEU A 230 5.87 -12.27 6.74
CA LEU A 230 7.28 -11.95 6.50
C LEU A 230 8.03 -11.51 7.78
N GLY A 231 7.36 -11.41 8.92
CA GLY A 231 7.96 -10.92 10.16
C GLY A 231 8.30 -9.42 10.14
N ASP A 232 7.69 -8.63 9.26
CA ASP A 232 7.85 -7.17 9.22
C ASP A 232 6.96 -6.50 10.27
N ALA A 233 7.43 -6.52 11.52
CA ALA A 233 6.69 -5.99 12.66
C ALA A 233 6.36 -4.50 12.51
N GLU A 234 7.21 -3.72 11.86
CA GLU A 234 7.01 -2.28 11.71
C GLU A 234 5.86 -1.98 10.73
N VAL A 235 5.81 -2.67 9.59
CA VAL A 235 4.70 -2.51 8.65
C VAL A 235 3.41 -3.07 9.24
N ALA A 236 3.49 -4.22 9.94
CA ALA A 236 2.34 -4.81 10.61
C ALA A 236 1.75 -3.85 11.67
N GLU A 237 2.59 -3.20 12.48
CA GLU A 237 2.20 -2.20 13.47
C GLU A 237 1.60 -0.96 12.81
N LEU A 238 2.26 -0.35 11.82
CA LEU A 238 1.74 0.82 11.10
C LEU A 238 0.33 0.54 10.54
N VAL A 239 0.15 -0.60 9.89
CA VAL A 239 -1.13 -0.94 9.27
C VAL A 239 -2.19 -1.27 10.33
N GLY A 240 -1.85 -2.11 11.31
CA GLY A 240 -2.78 -2.63 12.31
C GLY A 240 -3.17 -1.60 13.37
N ALA A 241 -2.23 -0.80 13.85
CA ALA A 241 -2.42 0.16 14.93
C ALA A 241 -2.85 1.55 14.43
N ASP A 242 -2.33 2.00 13.29
CA ASP A 242 -2.59 3.37 12.82
C ASP A 242 -3.65 3.43 11.71
N LEU A 243 -3.47 2.66 10.63
CA LEU A 243 -4.27 2.85 9.41
C LEU A 243 -5.66 2.19 9.49
N ILE A 244 -5.74 0.93 9.93
CA ILE A 244 -7.02 0.21 10.02
C ILE A 244 -8.00 0.89 11.00
N PRO A 245 -7.60 1.32 12.21
CA PRO A 245 -8.52 1.99 13.13
C PRO A 245 -9.06 3.31 12.59
N GLU A 246 -8.23 4.08 11.88
CA GLU A 246 -8.63 5.34 11.25
C GLU A 246 -9.75 5.13 10.21
N ILE A 247 -9.59 4.16 9.30
CA ILE A 247 -10.61 3.83 8.29
C ILE A 247 -11.85 3.20 8.94
N THR A 248 -11.68 2.36 9.96
CA THR A 248 -12.80 1.73 10.68
C THR A 248 -13.68 2.77 11.38
N LYS A 249 -13.06 3.82 11.94
CA LYS A 249 -13.79 4.97 12.49
C LYS A 249 -14.60 5.67 11.40
N LEU A 250 -14.01 5.91 10.22
CA LEU A 250 -14.72 6.51 9.08
C LEU A 250 -15.88 5.63 8.58
N LEU A 251 -15.70 4.30 8.51
CA LEU A 251 -16.76 3.35 8.18
C LEU A 251 -17.95 3.45 9.13
N SER A 252 -17.68 3.52 10.44
CA SER A 252 -18.71 3.70 11.47
C SER A 252 -19.47 5.02 11.31
N GLU A 253 -18.75 6.11 11.01
CA GLU A 253 -19.34 7.42 10.70
C GLU A 253 -20.27 7.35 9.47
N LEU A 254 -19.76 6.81 8.34
CA LEU A 254 -20.51 6.65 7.10
C LEU A 254 -21.77 5.79 7.27
N HIS A 255 -21.66 4.67 7.98
CA HIS A 255 -22.79 3.79 8.26
C HIS A 255 -23.85 4.47 9.12
N THR A 256 -23.43 5.20 10.16
CA THR A 256 -24.33 5.95 11.05
C THR A 256 -25.08 7.03 10.27
N TYR A 257 -24.38 7.85 9.49
CA TYR A 257 -25.01 8.89 8.68
C TYR A 257 -25.91 8.30 7.59
N GLY A 258 -25.49 7.21 6.94
CA GLY A 258 -26.30 6.50 5.97
C GLY A 258 -27.64 6.01 6.55
N LYS A 259 -27.62 5.43 7.76
CA LYS A 259 -28.84 5.00 8.48
C LYS A 259 -29.75 6.16 8.85
N VAL A 260 -29.18 7.27 9.31
CA VAL A 260 -29.95 8.48 9.65
C VAL A 260 -30.66 9.02 8.42
N VAL A 261 -29.94 9.19 7.30
CA VAL A 261 -30.53 9.65 6.03
C VAL A 261 -31.61 8.69 5.54
N HIS A 262 -31.40 7.38 5.66
CA HIS A 262 -32.41 6.39 5.28
C HIS A 262 -33.71 6.52 6.09
N ARG A 263 -33.61 6.66 7.42
CA ARG A 263 -34.79 6.83 8.29
C ARG A 263 -35.56 8.10 7.97
N VAL A 264 -34.85 9.21 7.73
CA VAL A 264 -35.47 10.49 7.35
C VAL A 264 -36.23 10.34 6.02
N ASN A 265 -35.65 9.66 5.03
CA ASN A 265 -36.30 9.43 3.74
C ASN A 265 -37.57 8.56 3.89
N GLN A 266 -37.54 7.52 4.71
CA GLN A 266 -38.72 6.66 4.96
C GLN A 266 -39.86 7.39 5.68
N GLY A 267 -39.52 8.30 6.60
CA GLY A 267 -40.52 9.12 7.29
C GLY A 267 -41.19 10.14 6.36
N ALA A 268 -40.44 10.70 5.41
CA ALA A 268 -40.97 11.65 4.43
C ALA A 268 -42.00 11.00 3.49
N ASP A 269 -41.78 9.75 3.06
CA ASP A 269 -42.69 9.03 2.15
C ASP A 269 -44.05 8.67 2.81
N ARG A 270 -44.15 8.68 4.14
CA ARG A 270 -45.37 8.32 4.88
C ARG A 270 -46.26 9.51 5.27
N GLY A 271 -45.77 10.74 5.16
CA GLY A 271 -46.38 11.90 5.83
C GLY A 271 -47.04 12.97 4.95
N ALA A 272 -46.63 13.16 3.70
CA ALA A 272 -47.18 14.26 2.88
C ALA A 272 -46.80 14.16 1.40
N GLY A 273 -47.66 14.72 0.54
CA GLY A 273 -47.56 14.69 -0.92
C GLY A 273 -46.17 15.02 -1.49
N LYS A 274 -45.81 14.27 -2.54
CA LYS A 274 -44.49 14.16 -3.19
C LYS A 274 -43.74 15.44 -3.59
N ASN A 275 -44.33 16.64 -3.45
CA ASN A 275 -43.77 17.86 -4.05
C ASN A 275 -43.19 18.90 -3.08
N SER A 276 -43.33 18.76 -1.76
CA SER A 276 -42.96 19.83 -0.81
C SER A 276 -41.69 19.59 0.03
N TYR A 277 -41.00 18.45 -0.11
CA TYR A 277 -40.01 18.00 0.89
C TYR A 277 -38.54 18.03 0.48
N SER A 278 -38.22 18.48 -0.74
CA SER A 278 -36.82 18.69 -1.13
C SER A 278 -36.13 19.78 -0.29
N ILE A 279 -36.89 20.64 0.40
CA ILE A 279 -36.36 21.74 1.22
C ILE A 279 -36.30 21.35 2.72
N ARG A 280 -37.31 20.64 3.26
CA ARG A 280 -37.34 20.27 4.69
C ARG A 280 -36.38 19.14 5.08
N THR A 281 -36.02 18.26 4.14
CA THR A 281 -34.96 17.27 4.38
C THR A 281 -33.58 17.92 4.46
N CYS A 282 -33.36 19.08 3.83
CA CYS A 282 -32.15 19.88 4.04
C CYS A 282 -32.07 20.39 5.47
N GLU A 283 -33.15 20.95 6.03
CA GLU A 283 -33.15 21.54 7.38
C GLU A 283 -32.88 20.50 8.49
N PHE A 284 -33.47 19.31 8.41
CA PHE A 284 -33.22 18.26 9.41
C PHE A 284 -31.80 17.68 9.34
N VAL A 285 -31.25 17.52 8.14
CA VAL A 285 -29.84 17.11 7.97
C VAL A 285 -28.92 18.23 8.46
N ILE A 286 -29.28 19.50 8.27
CA ILE A 286 -28.54 20.64 8.82
C ILE A 286 -28.49 20.55 10.36
N VAL A 287 -29.63 20.36 11.02
CA VAL A 287 -29.71 20.28 12.49
C VAL A 287 -28.88 19.12 13.06
N LEU A 288 -28.95 17.93 12.45
CA LEU A 288 -28.21 16.76 12.92
C LEU A 288 -26.68 16.89 12.75
N PHE A 289 -26.22 17.54 11.68
CA PHE A 289 -24.80 17.82 11.49
C PHE A 289 -24.30 18.94 12.41
N THR A 290 -25.11 19.98 12.67
CA THR A 290 -24.73 21.07 13.58
C THR A 290 -24.73 20.60 15.04
N CYS A 291 -25.71 19.83 15.50
CA CYS A 291 -25.78 19.40 16.90
C CYS A 291 -24.56 18.54 17.30
N LYS A 292 -24.05 17.69 16.40
CA LYS A 292 -22.82 16.93 16.66
C LYS A 292 -21.55 17.78 16.63
N LEU A 293 -21.51 18.84 15.80
CA LEU A 293 -20.43 19.83 15.79
C LEU A 293 -20.39 20.68 17.08
N PHE A 294 -21.53 20.87 17.74
CA PHE A 294 -21.65 21.66 18.98
C PHE A 294 -21.73 20.80 20.25
N GLY A 295 -21.56 19.48 20.16
CA GLY A 295 -21.66 18.59 21.33
C GLY A 295 -23.05 18.54 21.96
N ILE A 296 -24.09 18.96 21.23
CA ILE A 296 -25.48 18.95 21.69
C ILE A 296 -26.02 17.54 21.44
N VAL A 297 -26.27 16.81 22.52
CA VAL A 297 -26.98 15.53 22.50
C VAL A 297 -28.46 15.83 22.28
N ILE A 298 -29.03 15.33 21.17
CA ILE A 298 -30.48 15.31 20.91
C ILE A 298 -31.02 13.97 21.41
#